data_AF-A0A316V4E6-F1
#
_entry.id   AF-A0A316V4E6-F1
#
_cell.length_a   1.000
_cell.length_b   1.000
_cell.length_c   1.000
_cell.angle_alpha   90.00
_cell.angle_beta   90.00
_cell.angle_gamma   90.00
#
_symmetry.space_group_name_H-M   'P 1'
#
loop_
_entity.id
_entity.type
_entity.pdbx_description
1 polymer ?
#
loop_
_entity_poly.entity_id
_entity_poly.type
_entity_poly.pdbx_seq_one_letter_code
_entity_poly.pdbx_strand_id
1 'polypeptide(L)'
;MQRSLFTASTASTQTGQPKSFLRAATIVPSITTLMVAHHYFSSSSVLHAESSSDSSSKFRQADSAALRRPASQLFFMSIKGEHRDEWQNWIGYFRQAGYDCIDSNIALSEGTEENDESLSDEIGSQIRLMSLQRAPLLFAYSGQGARAALHHIQSSKPKISGLVLVNPKDTDQATVESAEKLDVKKLRILILSDQEDEQAFRKTERWMDSEGLS
;
A
#
# COMPACT_ATOMS: atom_id res chain seq x y z
N MET A 1 -7.50 -23.75 57.67
CA MET A 1 -6.72 -24.63 56.78
C MET A 1 -6.28 -23.80 55.57
N GLN A 2 -4.97 -23.83 55.26
CA GLN A 2 -4.27 -23.42 54.00
C GLN A 2 -4.46 -21.96 53.51
N ARG A 3 -3.53 -21.00 53.70
CA ARG A 3 -2.20 -20.73 53.09
C ARG A 3 -2.20 -20.62 51.55
N SER A 4 -1.91 -19.43 51.01
CA SER A 4 -0.68 -19.15 50.24
C SER A 4 -0.53 -17.67 49.87
N LEU A 5 0.65 -17.11 50.17
CA LEU A 5 1.13 -15.76 49.87
C LEU A 5 2.22 -15.87 48.79
N PHE A 6 2.34 -14.83 47.98
CA PHE A 6 3.42 -14.53 47.04
C PHE A 6 4.82 -14.65 47.65
N THR A 7 5.83 -15.08 46.86
CA THR A 7 7.10 -14.35 46.65
C THR A 7 8.04 -15.01 45.63
N ALA A 8 8.63 -14.13 44.81
CA ALA A 8 10.03 -14.03 44.34
C ALA A 8 10.71 -15.11 43.45
N SER A 9 10.96 -14.67 42.22
CA SER A 9 12.21 -14.64 41.44
C SER A 9 13.52 -15.15 42.11
N THR A 10 14.27 -15.99 41.37
CA THR A 10 15.66 -15.74 40.94
C THR A 10 16.13 -16.85 39.99
N ALA A 11 16.66 -16.46 38.83
CA ALA A 11 17.25 -17.35 37.83
C ALA A 11 18.78 -17.45 38.02
N SER A 12 19.32 -18.65 37.83
CA SER A 12 20.72 -19.01 38.04
C SER A 12 21.57 -18.95 36.76
N THR A 13 22.81 -18.51 36.95
CA THR A 13 23.95 -18.34 36.04
C THR A 13 24.63 -19.64 35.59
N GLN A 14 25.12 -19.71 34.34
CA GLN A 14 26.40 -20.27 33.82
C GLN A 14 26.25 -20.47 32.29
N THR A 15 27.14 -20.08 31.37
CA THR A 15 28.55 -20.44 31.12
C THR A 15 29.08 -19.50 30.02
N GLY A 16 30.30 -18.94 30.04
CA GLY A 16 31.52 -19.60 29.54
C GLY A 16 32.39 -18.57 28.77
N GLN A 17 33.71 -18.63 28.97
CA GLN A 17 34.72 -17.62 28.59
C GLN A 17 35.11 -17.55 27.10
N PRO A 18 35.73 -16.43 26.65
CA PRO A 18 36.35 -16.28 25.33
C PRO A 18 37.83 -16.72 25.31
N LYS A 19 38.28 -17.36 24.22
CA LYS A 19 39.71 -17.55 23.90
C LYS A 19 40.00 -17.03 22.48
N SER A 20 40.91 -16.07 22.44
CA SER A 20 41.58 -15.50 21.28
C SER A 20 42.49 -16.52 20.59
N PHE A 21 42.63 -16.42 19.26
CA PHE A 21 43.83 -16.88 18.56
C PHE A 21 44.13 -15.96 17.36
N LEU A 22 45.29 -15.30 17.45
CA LEU A 22 46.00 -14.62 16.37
C LEU A 22 46.60 -15.66 15.41
N ARG A 23 46.64 -15.37 14.10
CA ARG A 23 47.71 -15.83 13.21
C ARG A 23 47.88 -14.89 12.01
N ALA A 24 49.15 -14.64 11.68
CA ALA A 24 49.63 -13.63 10.77
C ALA A 24 49.88 -14.15 9.34
N ALA A 25 49.73 -13.21 8.39
CA ALA A 25 50.49 -12.91 7.16
C ALA A 25 50.95 -14.03 6.21
N THR A 26 50.70 -13.84 4.90
CA THR A 26 51.77 -13.77 3.88
C THR A 26 51.30 -13.00 2.62
N ILE A 27 52.20 -12.20 2.04
CA ILE A 27 52.08 -11.33 0.86
C ILE A 27 52.77 -12.02 -0.33
N VAL A 28 52.24 -11.89 -1.57
CA VAL A 28 53.04 -11.93 -2.81
C VAL A 28 52.45 -10.94 -3.85
N PRO A 29 53.27 -10.07 -4.50
CA PRO A 29 52.85 -9.14 -5.55
C PRO A 29 53.38 -9.49 -6.96
N SER A 30 52.70 -9.00 -8.01
CA SER A 30 53.20 -8.67 -9.38
C SER A 30 51.99 -8.20 -10.22
N ILE A 31 51.77 -6.92 -10.57
CA ILE A 31 52.40 -6.02 -11.59
C ILE A 31 52.52 -6.75 -12.96
N THR A 32 51.83 -6.36 -14.05
CA THR A 32 52.14 -5.17 -14.88
C THR A 32 51.05 -4.90 -15.95
N THR A 33 50.57 -3.64 -16.00
CA THR A 33 50.28 -2.69 -17.12
C THR A 33 49.93 -3.19 -18.55
N LEU A 34 48.84 -2.65 -19.18
CA LEU A 34 48.90 -1.69 -20.33
C LEU A 34 47.53 -1.20 -20.92
N MET A 35 47.40 0.13 -20.98
CA MET A 35 46.84 1.07 -21.99
C MET A 35 45.37 1.05 -22.53
N VAL A 36 44.74 2.22 -22.29
CA VAL A 36 44.08 3.15 -23.25
C VAL A 36 42.76 2.75 -23.94
N ALA A 37 41.71 3.52 -23.65
CA ALA A 37 40.93 4.24 -24.67
C ALA A 37 40.10 5.37 -24.05
N HIS A 38 40.26 6.57 -24.62
CA HIS A 38 39.44 7.74 -24.39
C HIS A 38 37.96 7.46 -24.67
N HIS A 39 37.07 7.90 -23.78
CA HIS A 39 35.85 8.60 -24.21
C HIS A 39 35.49 9.69 -23.20
N TYR A 40 35.65 10.93 -23.66
CA TYR A 40 34.95 12.08 -23.13
C TYR A 40 33.44 11.82 -23.27
N PHE A 41 32.79 11.44 -22.18
CA PHE A 41 31.35 11.62 -22.06
C PHE A 41 31.11 12.73 -21.04
N SER A 42 31.06 13.95 -21.57
CA SER A 42 30.54 15.11 -20.88
C SER A 42 29.03 14.93 -20.75
N SER A 43 28.60 14.20 -19.72
CA SER A 43 27.22 14.27 -19.26
C SER A 43 27.05 15.59 -18.54
N SER A 44 26.46 16.57 -19.22
CA SER A 44 25.72 17.64 -18.56
C SER A 44 24.75 16.99 -17.59
N SER A 45 25.04 17.07 -16.29
CA SER A 45 24.08 16.80 -15.23
C SER A 45 22.98 17.85 -15.35
N VAL A 46 21.98 17.55 -16.17
CA VAL A 46 20.67 18.17 -16.04
C VAL A 46 20.24 17.85 -14.62
N LEU A 47 20.16 18.88 -13.78
CA LEU A 47 19.54 18.81 -12.47
C LEU A 47 18.07 18.42 -12.70
N HIS A 48 17.81 17.13 -12.79
CA HIS A 48 16.48 16.59 -12.60
C HIS A 48 16.28 16.66 -11.10
N ALA A 49 15.49 17.63 -10.64
CA ALA A 49 14.89 17.56 -9.33
C ALA A 49 14.11 16.25 -9.32
N GLU A 50 14.68 15.21 -8.72
CA GLU A 50 13.92 14.03 -8.34
C GLU A 50 12.84 14.55 -7.40
N SER A 51 11.63 14.67 -7.93
CA SER A 51 10.42 14.69 -7.12
C SER A 51 10.40 13.34 -6.41
N SER A 52 11.06 13.27 -5.26
CA SER A 52 11.10 12.09 -4.41
C SER A 52 9.73 11.97 -3.75
N SER A 53 8.80 11.35 -4.47
CA SER A 53 7.54 10.89 -3.90
C SER A 53 7.87 9.69 -3.01
N ASP A 54 7.57 9.81 -1.71
CA ASP A 54 7.72 8.72 -0.73
C ASP A 54 6.62 7.64 -0.86
N SER A 55 5.85 7.70 -1.95
CA SER A 55 4.84 6.71 -2.26
C SER A 55 5.49 5.35 -2.50
N SER A 56 4.90 4.30 -1.90
CA SER A 56 5.36 2.94 -2.09
C SER A 56 4.19 2.01 -2.34
N SER A 57 4.34 1.12 -3.31
CA SER A 57 3.34 0.10 -3.64
C SER A 57 3.95 -1.29 -3.52
N LYS A 58 3.25 -2.19 -2.84
CA LYS A 58 3.61 -3.60 -2.71
C LYS A 58 2.62 -4.43 -3.49
N PHE A 59 3.07 -4.96 -4.63
CA PHE A 59 2.30 -5.92 -5.40
C PHE A 59 2.27 -7.26 -4.69
N ARG A 60 1.07 -7.80 -4.50
CA ARG A 60 0.83 -8.94 -3.63
C ARG A 60 -0.09 -9.94 -4.35
N GLN A 61 0.55 -10.83 -5.11
CA GLN A 61 -0.11 -11.86 -5.93
C GLN A 61 -1.02 -12.78 -5.09
N ALA A 62 -2.16 -13.18 -5.67
CA ALA A 62 -3.12 -14.12 -5.07
C ALA A 62 -2.51 -15.50 -4.77
N ASP A 63 -3.11 -16.24 -3.84
CA ASP A 63 -2.67 -17.61 -3.51
C ASP A 63 -2.84 -18.54 -4.73
N SER A 64 -1.82 -19.35 -5.00
CA SER A 64 -1.82 -20.37 -6.04
C SER A 64 -2.94 -21.41 -5.91
N ALA A 65 -3.45 -21.63 -4.69
CA ALA A 65 -4.53 -22.57 -4.40
C ALA A 65 -5.94 -21.97 -4.53
N ALA A 66 -6.08 -20.65 -4.69
CA ALA A 66 -7.38 -20.01 -4.80
C ALA A 66 -7.98 -20.18 -6.21
N LEU A 67 -9.30 -20.42 -6.27
CA LEU A 67 -10.06 -20.38 -7.53
C LEU A 67 -9.88 -19.01 -8.17
N ARG A 68 -9.21 -18.96 -9.33
CA ARG A 68 -8.93 -17.70 -10.05
C ARG A 68 -10.23 -17.10 -10.57
N ARG A 69 -10.81 -16.18 -9.80
CA ARG A 69 -11.87 -15.30 -10.27
C ARG A 69 -11.30 -14.30 -11.30
N PRO A 70 -12.05 -13.89 -12.34
CA PRO A 70 -11.56 -12.93 -13.32
C PRO A 70 -11.09 -11.62 -12.64
N ALA A 71 -9.77 -11.48 -12.53
CA ALA A 71 -9.13 -10.58 -11.58
C ALA A 71 -9.46 -9.09 -11.80
N SER A 72 -10.44 -8.57 -11.06
CA SER A 72 -10.40 -7.17 -10.66
C SER A 72 -9.30 -7.01 -9.62
N GLN A 73 -8.41 -6.07 -9.89
CA GLN A 73 -7.33 -5.73 -8.98
C GLN A 73 -7.86 -4.81 -7.91
N LEU A 74 -7.62 -5.15 -6.66
CA LEU A 74 -8.05 -4.39 -5.50
C LEU A 74 -6.91 -3.50 -5.04
N PHE A 75 -7.11 -2.19 -5.11
CA PHE A 75 -6.10 -1.21 -4.73
C PHE A 75 -6.45 -0.63 -3.36
N PHE A 76 -5.71 -1.05 -2.33
CA PHE A 76 -5.85 -0.57 -0.97
C PHE A 76 -4.94 0.61 -0.75
N MET A 77 -5.55 1.76 -0.47
CA MET A 77 -4.87 3.03 -0.36
C MET A 77 -4.72 3.45 1.10
N SER A 78 -3.48 3.76 1.49
CA SER A 78 -3.13 4.47 2.71
C SER A 78 -2.54 5.83 2.35
N ILE A 79 -2.76 6.86 3.16
CA ILE A 79 -2.03 8.12 3.05
C ILE A 79 -1.02 8.17 4.19
N LYS A 80 0.27 8.35 3.89
CA LYS A 80 1.34 8.41 4.91
C LYS A 80 1.33 7.26 5.94
N GLY A 81 0.87 6.08 5.54
CA GLY A 81 0.81 4.87 6.36
C GLY A 81 -0.47 4.73 7.20
N GLU A 82 -1.42 5.66 7.09
CA GLU A 82 -2.70 5.56 7.80
C GLU A 82 -3.48 4.30 7.43
N HIS A 83 -4.13 3.70 8.43
CA HIS A 83 -4.97 2.51 8.34
C HIS A 83 -4.30 1.25 7.74
N ARG A 84 -2.97 1.19 7.76
CA ARG A 84 -2.24 0.09 7.11
C ARG A 84 -2.46 -1.25 7.78
N ASP A 85 -2.58 -1.26 9.11
CA ASP A 85 -2.79 -2.48 9.89
C ASP A 85 -4.19 -3.04 9.64
N GLU A 86 -5.19 -2.17 9.59
CA GLU A 86 -6.56 -2.48 9.21
C GLU A 86 -6.60 -3.07 7.79
N TRP A 87 -5.87 -2.48 6.85
CA TRP A 87 -5.76 -3.03 5.50
C TRP A 87 -5.12 -4.41 5.44
N GLN A 88 -4.21 -4.78 6.34
CA GLN A 88 -3.63 -6.12 6.29
C GLN A 88 -4.69 -7.21 6.50
N ASN A 89 -5.73 -6.95 7.31
CA ASN A 89 -6.84 -7.88 7.51
C ASN A 89 -7.68 -8.04 6.22
N TRP A 90 -8.05 -6.91 5.61
CA TRP A 90 -8.77 -6.88 4.32
C TRP A 90 -7.99 -7.61 3.22
N ILE A 91 -6.71 -7.25 3.06
CA ILE A 91 -5.82 -7.84 2.06
C ILE A 91 -5.68 -9.34 2.30
N GLY A 92 -5.54 -9.78 3.56
CA GLY A 92 -5.46 -11.19 3.92
C GLY A 92 -6.69 -11.97 3.46
N TYR A 93 -7.89 -11.46 3.77
CA TYR A 93 -9.16 -12.07 3.36
C TYR A 93 -9.29 -12.16 1.84
N PHE A 94 -9.15 -11.03 1.13
CA PHE A 94 -9.38 -11.00 -0.32
C PHE A 94 -8.34 -11.82 -1.10
N ARG A 95 -7.10 -11.91 -0.63
CA ARG A 95 -6.10 -12.78 -1.27
C ARG A 95 -6.43 -14.26 -1.10
N GLN A 96 -6.94 -14.67 0.07
CA GLN A 96 -7.42 -16.04 0.28
C GLN A 96 -8.62 -16.35 -0.61
N ALA A 97 -9.48 -15.35 -0.86
CA ALA A 97 -10.59 -15.46 -1.81
C ALA A 97 -10.16 -15.42 -3.29
N GLY A 98 -8.86 -15.24 -3.59
CA GLY A 98 -8.31 -15.31 -4.94
C GLY A 98 -8.18 -13.98 -5.67
N TYR A 99 -8.37 -12.85 -4.99
CA TYR A 99 -8.20 -11.53 -5.59
C TYR A 99 -6.74 -11.08 -5.58
N ASP A 100 -6.39 -10.28 -6.59
CA ASP A 100 -5.09 -9.62 -6.69
C ASP A 100 -5.15 -8.29 -5.93
N CYS A 101 -4.36 -8.18 -4.86
CA CYS A 101 -4.42 -7.05 -3.94
C CYS A 101 -3.13 -6.23 -4.02
N ILE A 102 -3.30 -4.91 -4.04
CA ILE A 102 -2.21 -3.94 -4.09
C ILE A 102 -2.30 -3.11 -2.82
N ASP A 103 -1.22 -3.13 -2.03
CA ASP A 103 -1.05 -2.32 -0.81
C ASP A 103 -0.22 -1.08 -1.19
N SER A 104 -0.86 0.09 -1.28
CA SER A 104 -0.21 1.32 -1.72
C SER A 104 -0.29 2.41 -0.67
N ASN A 105 0.88 2.90 -0.27
CA ASN A 105 1.04 4.11 0.51
C ASN A 105 1.21 5.30 -0.43
N ILE A 106 0.30 6.27 -0.35
CA ILE A 106 0.31 7.53 -1.06
C ILE A 106 0.97 8.57 -0.18
N ALA A 107 2.02 9.19 -0.69
CA ALA A 107 2.72 10.31 -0.09
C ALA A 107 3.06 11.31 -1.20
N LEU A 108 2.90 12.59 -0.89
CA LEU A 108 3.31 13.67 -1.79
C LEU A 108 4.80 13.94 -1.62
N SER A 109 5.46 14.36 -2.68
CA SER A 109 6.85 14.80 -2.65
C SER A 109 7.02 16.03 -1.75
N GLU A 110 8.17 16.12 -1.08
CA GLU A 110 8.53 17.25 -0.24
C GLU A 110 8.34 18.59 -0.98
N GLY A 111 7.62 19.53 -0.37
CA GLY A 111 7.34 20.85 -0.95
C GLY A 111 6.06 20.95 -1.79
N THR A 112 5.33 19.84 -1.99
CA THR A 112 4.00 19.88 -2.59
C THR A 112 2.96 20.24 -1.53
N GLU A 113 2.01 21.12 -1.85
CA GLU A 113 0.91 21.41 -0.95
C GLU A 113 0.05 20.16 -0.74
N GLU A 114 -0.21 19.86 0.52
CA GLU A 114 -1.05 18.72 0.90
C GLU A 114 -2.52 19.08 0.77
N ASN A 115 -3.02 18.99 -0.47
CA ASN A 115 -4.41 19.20 -0.81
C ASN A 115 -5.00 17.95 -1.51
N ASP A 116 -6.33 17.87 -1.53
CA ASP A 116 -7.06 16.71 -2.08
C ASP A 116 -6.80 16.53 -3.59
N GLU A 117 -6.52 17.62 -4.31
CA GLU A 117 -6.18 17.62 -5.73
C GLU A 117 -4.81 16.97 -6.01
N SER A 118 -3.77 17.38 -5.29
CA SER A 118 -2.42 16.81 -5.43
C SER A 118 -2.40 15.34 -5.04
N LEU A 119 -3.15 14.96 -3.99
CA LEU A 119 -3.30 13.56 -3.61
C LEU A 119 -4.07 12.76 -4.67
N SER A 120 -5.12 13.33 -5.24
CA SER A 120 -5.86 12.74 -6.37
C SER A 120 -4.96 12.49 -7.59
N ASP A 121 -4.07 13.43 -7.90
CA ASP A 121 -3.11 13.31 -8.99
C ASP A 121 -2.03 12.26 -8.70
N GLU A 122 -1.56 12.18 -7.45
CA GLU A 122 -0.64 11.13 -7.02
C GLU A 122 -1.30 9.75 -7.11
N ILE A 123 -2.56 9.58 -6.69
CA ILE A 123 -3.34 8.34 -6.87
C ILE A 123 -3.37 7.94 -8.35
N GLY A 124 -3.69 8.89 -9.23
CA GLY A 124 -3.71 8.66 -10.67
C GLY A 124 -2.34 8.29 -11.25
N SER A 125 -1.27 8.85 -10.69
CA SER A 125 0.12 8.56 -11.07
C SER A 125 0.53 7.16 -10.62
N GLN A 126 0.25 6.77 -9.38
CA GLN A 126 0.49 5.43 -8.86
C GLN A 126 -0.25 4.36 -9.68
N ILE A 127 -1.54 4.57 -9.97
CA ILE A 127 -2.33 3.66 -10.83
C ILE A 127 -1.69 3.50 -12.21
N ARG A 128 -1.20 4.60 -12.79
CA ARG A 128 -0.53 4.58 -14.09
C ARG A 128 0.79 3.81 -14.04
N LEU A 129 1.60 4.02 -13.01
CA LEU A 129 2.93 3.42 -12.88
C LEU A 129 2.85 1.89 -12.74
N MET A 130 1.81 1.38 -12.08
CA MET A 130 1.61 -0.06 -11.92
C MET A 130 1.27 -0.80 -13.23
N SER A 131 0.97 -0.09 -14.32
CA SER A 131 0.73 -0.67 -15.65
C SER A 131 -0.33 -1.78 -15.64
N LEU A 132 -1.42 -1.55 -14.90
CA LEU A 132 -2.50 -2.51 -14.71
C LEU A 132 -3.25 -2.81 -16.02
N GLN A 133 -3.58 -4.09 -16.25
CA GLN A 133 -4.32 -4.51 -17.45
C GLN A 133 -5.78 -4.04 -17.45
N ARG A 134 -6.35 -3.82 -16.27
CA ARG A 134 -7.73 -3.37 -16.04
C ARG A 134 -7.73 -2.27 -14.99
N ALA A 135 -8.74 -1.41 -15.02
CA ALA A 135 -8.89 -0.37 -14.00
C ALA A 135 -9.19 -1.01 -12.63
N PRO A 136 -8.40 -0.73 -11.59
CA PRO A 136 -8.57 -1.36 -10.27
C PRO A 136 -9.80 -0.84 -9.54
N LEU A 137 -10.29 -1.63 -8.59
CA LEU A 137 -11.26 -1.21 -7.59
C LEU A 137 -10.50 -0.51 -6.45
N LEU A 138 -10.76 0.77 -6.23
CA LEU A 138 -10.08 1.58 -5.22
C LEU A 138 -10.74 1.39 -3.85
N PHE A 139 -9.95 1.12 -2.83
CA PHE A 139 -10.38 1.06 -1.44
C PHE A 139 -9.75 2.22 -0.68
N ALA A 140 -10.59 3.01 -0.01
CA ALA A 140 -10.17 4.15 0.79
C ALA A 140 -10.88 4.13 2.15
N TYR A 141 -10.10 4.39 3.21
CA TYR A 141 -10.64 4.67 4.54
C TYR A 141 -11.05 6.15 4.67
N SER A 142 -11.72 6.47 5.77
CA SER A 142 -12.18 7.82 6.13
C SER A 142 -11.11 8.92 6.07
N GLY A 143 -11.58 10.16 6.15
CA GLY A 143 -10.72 11.33 6.32
C GLY A 143 -10.13 11.81 5.00
N GLN A 144 -8.81 11.98 4.95
CA GLN A 144 -8.12 12.50 3.77
C GLN A 144 -8.12 11.49 2.61
N GLY A 145 -8.02 10.19 2.90
CA GLY A 145 -8.08 9.13 1.90
C GLY A 145 -9.39 9.14 1.11
N ALA A 146 -10.51 9.17 1.82
CA ALA A 146 -11.84 9.26 1.21
C ALA A 146 -12.02 10.51 0.35
N ARG A 147 -11.59 11.69 0.84
CA ARG A 147 -11.69 12.95 0.10
C ARG A 147 -10.86 12.94 -1.19
N ALA A 148 -9.59 12.55 -1.11
CA ALA A 148 -8.72 12.43 -2.27
C ALA A 148 -9.25 11.40 -3.29
N ALA A 149 -9.76 10.26 -2.83
CA ALA A 149 -10.37 9.26 -3.70
C ALA A 149 -11.62 9.78 -4.42
N LEU A 150 -12.47 10.54 -3.73
CA LEU A 150 -13.65 11.14 -4.33
C LEU A 150 -13.30 12.25 -5.32
N HIS A 151 -12.32 13.08 -5.00
CA HIS A 151 -11.77 14.07 -5.93
C HIS A 151 -11.23 13.39 -7.20
N HIS A 152 -10.51 12.27 -7.05
CA HIS A 152 -10.02 11.49 -8.18
C HIS A 152 -11.14 10.96 -9.09
N ILE A 153 -12.26 10.54 -8.51
CA ILE A 153 -13.43 10.03 -9.26
C ILE A 153 -14.18 11.14 -9.97
N GLN A 154 -14.27 12.30 -9.34
CA GLN A 154 -14.87 13.50 -9.91
C GLN A 154 -14.03 14.12 -11.03
N SER A 155 -12.75 13.74 -11.13
CA SER A 155 -11.89 14.15 -12.23
C SER A 155 -12.44 13.70 -13.60
N SER A 156 -12.04 14.37 -14.68
CA SER A 156 -12.57 14.11 -16.02
C SER A 156 -12.31 12.69 -16.57
N LYS A 157 -11.30 11.97 -16.02
CA LYS A 157 -10.86 10.65 -16.50
C LYS A 157 -10.35 9.77 -15.35
N PRO A 158 -11.23 9.29 -14.47
CA PRO A 158 -10.84 8.40 -13.39
C PRO A 158 -10.32 7.08 -13.97
N LYS A 159 -9.20 6.60 -13.44
CA LYS A 159 -8.53 5.36 -13.91
C LYS A 159 -8.86 4.17 -13.03
N ILE A 160 -10.05 4.16 -12.43
CA ILE A 160 -10.52 3.12 -11.52
C ILE A 160 -11.85 2.55 -12.05
N SER A 161 -12.19 1.33 -11.64
CA SER A 161 -13.47 0.69 -11.98
C SER A 161 -14.58 0.96 -10.96
N GLY A 162 -14.19 1.34 -9.74
CA GLY A 162 -15.10 1.72 -8.68
C GLY A 162 -14.36 2.16 -7.43
N LEU A 163 -15.12 2.49 -6.39
CA LEU A 163 -14.65 2.93 -5.09
C LEU A 163 -15.39 2.19 -3.98
N VAL A 164 -14.64 1.71 -2.98
CA VAL A 164 -15.16 1.21 -1.72
C VAL A 164 -14.68 2.15 -0.62
N LEU A 165 -15.62 2.85 0.02
CA LEU A 165 -15.37 3.69 1.18
C LEU A 165 -15.62 2.89 2.45
N VAL A 166 -14.59 2.71 3.25
CA VAL A 166 -14.64 1.94 4.50
C VAL A 166 -14.67 2.88 5.69
N ASN A 167 -15.67 2.71 6.56
CA ASN A 167 -15.88 3.44 7.80
C ASN A 167 -15.74 4.97 7.65
N PRO A 168 -16.55 5.65 6.82
CA PRO A 168 -16.40 7.07 6.53
C PRO A 168 -16.75 8.03 7.69
N LYS A 169 -16.79 7.57 8.96
CA LYS A 169 -17.27 8.34 10.12
C LYS A 169 -16.52 9.65 10.35
N ASP A 170 -15.21 9.63 10.12
CA ASP A 170 -14.34 10.80 10.32
C ASP A 170 -14.24 11.66 9.06
N THR A 171 -15.07 11.37 8.05
CA THR A 171 -15.13 12.13 6.80
C THR A 171 -16.28 13.12 6.88
N ASP A 172 -16.08 14.31 6.33
CA ASP A 172 -17.13 15.33 6.26
C ASP A 172 -18.41 14.73 5.68
N GLN A 173 -19.54 14.97 6.36
CA GLN A 173 -20.84 14.45 5.92
C GLN A 173 -21.16 14.89 4.48
N ALA A 174 -20.72 16.09 4.11
CA ALA A 174 -20.82 16.61 2.74
C ALA A 174 -20.08 15.74 1.71
N THR A 175 -18.93 15.16 2.07
CA THR A 175 -18.14 14.27 1.22
C THR A 175 -18.84 12.94 1.01
N VAL A 176 -19.43 12.37 2.06
CA VAL A 176 -20.22 11.13 1.97
C VAL A 176 -21.47 11.34 1.13
N GLU A 177 -22.20 12.45 1.35
CA GLU A 177 -23.36 12.81 0.53
C GLU A 177 -22.97 13.04 -0.94
N SER A 178 -21.79 13.63 -1.18
CA SER A 178 -21.28 13.83 -2.53
C SER A 178 -20.97 12.50 -3.21
N ALA A 179 -20.47 11.50 -2.47
CA ALA A 179 -20.26 10.15 -2.97
C ALA A 179 -21.58 9.45 -3.31
N GLU A 180 -22.61 9.60 -2.48
CA GLU A 180 -23.94 9.02 -2.72
C GLU A 180 -24.66 9.65 -3.91
N LYS A 181 -24.50 10.97 -4.11
CA LYS A 181 -25.11 11.72 -5.21
C LYS A 181 -24.33 11.61 -6.52
N LEU A 182 -23.18 10.93 -6.51
CA LEU A 182 -22.29 10.84 -7.65
C LEU A 182 -22.86 9.88 -8.72
N ASP A 183 -23.72 10.39 -9.61
CA ASP A 183 -24.16 9.65 -10.79
C ASP A 183 -23.12 9.76 -11.92
N VAL A 184 -21.93 9.20 -11.67
CA VAL A 184 -20.94 9.02 -12.73
C VAL A 184 -21.35 7.75 -13.46
N LYS A 185 -21.93 7.91 -14.66
CA LYS A 185 -22.54 6.85 -15.51
C LYS A 185 -21.70 5.59 -15.79
N LYS A 186 -20.51 5.45 -15.21
CA LYS A 186 -19.59 4.31 -15.37
C LYS A 186 -18.88 3.87 -14.08
N LEU A 187 -19.05 4.53 -12.94
CA LEU A 187 -18.32 4.21 -11.71
C LEU A 187 -19.25 3.72 -10.62
N ARG A 188 -18.79 2.68 -9.94
CA ARG A 188 -19.53 1.97 -8.90
C ARG A 188 -18.99 2.39 -7.55
N ILE A 189 -19.85 2.81 -6.63
CA ILE A 189 -19.44 3.24 -5.30
C ILE A 189 -20.15 2.38 -4.26
N LEU A 190 -19.39 1.81 -3.33
CA LEU A 190 -19.90 1.12 -2.15
C LEU A 190 -19.45 1.86 -0.90
N ILE A 191 -20.40 2.16 -0.02
CA ILE A 191 -20.12 2.78 1.28
C ILE A 191 -20.40 1.76 2.39
N LEU A 192 -19.42 1.56 3.26
CA LEU A 192 -19.45 0.61 4.37
C LEU A 192 -19.35 1.37 5.68
N SER A 193 -20.51 1.72 6.24
CA SER A 193 -20.62 2.35 7.56
C SER A 193 -20.92 1.31 8.63
N ASP A 194 -20.23 1.39 9.77
CA ASP A 194 -20.61 0.67 11.00
C ASP A 194 -20.82 -0.84 10.83
N GLN A 195 -19.87 -1.53 10.20
CA GLN A 195 -19.88 -2.99 10.09
C GLN A 195 -18.62 -3.56 10.75
N GLU A 196 -18.77 -4.68 11.44
CA GLU A 196 -17.63 -5.52 11.78
C GLU A 196 -16.93 -5.97 10.49
N ASP A 197 -15.60 -6.05 10.53
CA ASP A 197 -14.77 -6.35 9.36
C ASP A 197 -15.23 -7.61 8.62
N GLU A 198 -15.58 -8.69 9.31
CA GLU A 198 -16.06 -9.92 8.67
C GLU A 198 -17.35 -9.73 7.85
N GLN A 199 -18.28 -8.92 8.36
CA GLN A 199 -19.52 -8.60 7.67
C GLN A 199 -19.25 -7.66 6.50
N ALA A 200 -18.34 -6.70 6.69
CA ALA A 200 -17.90 -5.78 5.65
C ALA A 200 -17.25 -6.53 4.48
N PHE A 201 -16.39 -7.51 4.75
CA PHE A 201 -15.75 -8.34 3.73
C PHE A 201 -16.77 -9.05 2.83
N ARG A 202 -17.70 -9.79 3.45
CA ARG A 202 -18.73 -10.54 2.73
C ARG A 202 -19.69 -9.63 1.98
N LYS A 203 -20.02 -8.48 2.55
CA LYS A 203 -20.87 -7.47 1.89
C LYS A 203 -20.19 -6.92 0.65
N THR A 204 -18.90 -6.59 0.74
CA THR A 204 -18.09 -6.15 -0.39
C THR A 204 -17.99 -7.22 -1.48
N GLU A 205 -17.69 -8.47 -1.11
CA GLU A 205 -17.61 -9.58 -2.07
C GLU A 205 -18.93 -9.76 -2.83
N ARG A 206 -20.05 -9.81 -2.11
CA ARG A 206 -21.39 -9.91 -2.73
C ARG A 206 -21.72 -8.73 -3.64
N TRP A 207 -21.34 -7.52 -3.23
CA TRP A 207 -21.53 -6.34 -4.05
C TRP A 207 -20.69 -6.41 -5.33
N MET A 208 -19.42 -6.81 -5.22
CA MET A 208 -18.54 -7.01 -6.37
C MET A 208 -19.13 -8.05 -7.34
N ASP A 209 -19.63 -9.18 -6.84
CA ASP A 209 -20.31 -10.20 -7.65
C ASP A 209 -21.54 -9.62 -8.37
N SER A 210 -22.38 -8.87 -7.64
CA SER A 210 -23.60 -8.27 -8.20
C SER A 210 -23.32 -7.24 -9.30
N GLU A 211 -22.19 -6.55 -9.19
CA GLU A 211 -21.73 -5.58 -10.17
C GLU A 211 -20.95 -6.24 -11.32
N GLY A 212 -20.62 -7.54 -11.24
CA GLY A 212 -19.72 -8.18 -12.21
C GLY A 212 -18.31 -7.58 -12.17
N LEU A 213 -17.84 -7.25 -10.97
CA LEU A 213 -16.46 -6.87 -10.65
C LEU A 213 -15.64 -8.07 -10.14
N SER A 214 -16.20 -9.27 -10.04
CA SER A 214 -15.48 -10.49 -9.68
C SER A 214 -15.04 -11.32 -10.89
#